data_AF-A0A9E0IHW1-F1
#
_entry.id   AF-A0A9E0IHW1-F1
#
_cell.length_a   1.000
_cell.length_b   1.000
_cell.length_c   1.000
_cell.angle_alpha   90.00
_cell.angle_beta   90.00
_cell.angle_gamma   90.00
#
_symmetry.space_group_name_H-M   'P 1'
#
loop_
_entity.id
_entity.type
_entity.pdbx_description
1 polymer ?
#
loop_
_entity_poly.entity_id
_entity_poly.type
_entity_poly.pdbx_seq_one_letter_code
_entity_poly.pdbx_strand_id
1 'polypeptide(L)'
;MASTDTFAAAVHRHDERVAALGLSIWVGSEPTFTDRQAQTPHWLFAALGGDKVERAQALMRSLSASMPGGLVLRSVGRLYPGEKTPRWLFGLLRNRRPQALWMGPVDPMLDPALRPGSINLASWAQTLADAFESQGWHIKSSAGSEPGCWQIEVSASDPPDWIFKLYASETSEDAADGASIGPTLELPQINDVAQFRTVLACIEQAARASALPSLVFTGALPPVDDSLEFTTITPD
;
A
#
# COMPACT_ATOMS: atom_id res chain seq x y z
N MET A 1 39.03 31.15 -4.37
CA MET A 1 39.67 29.85 -4.66
C MET A 1 40.32 29.20 -3.43
N ALA A 2 40.82 29.92 -2.41
CA ALA A 2 41.47 29.31 -1.22
C ALA A 2 40.55 28.57 -0.22
N SER A 3 39.24 28.83 -0.26
CA SER A 3 38.26 28.23 0.69
C SER A 3 38.04 26.73 0.47
N THR A 4 38.17 26.27 -0.78
CA THR A 4 37.85 24.88 -1.17
C THR A 4 38.94 23.91 -0.72
N ASP A 5 40.21 24.31 -0.81
CA ASP A 5 41.36 23.49 -0.39
C ASP A 5 41.41 23.30 1.12
N THR A 6 41.08 24.33 1.88
CA THR A 6 41.07 24.25 3.36
C THR A 6 39.97 23.29 3.85
N PHE A 7 38.80 23.33 3.21
CA PHE A 7 37.71 22.42 3.52
C PHE A 7 38.08 20.96 3.16
N ALA A 8 38.59 20.71 1.96
CA ALA A 8 39.02 19.37 1.55
C ALA A 8 40.10 18.80 2.49
N ALA A 9 41.10 19.59 2.86
CA ALA A 9 42.14 19.16 3.81
C ALA A 9 41.61 18.92 5.23
N ALA A 10 40.52 19.58 5.64
CA ALA A 10 39.84 19.30 6.90
C ALA A 10 39.06 17.98 6.84
N VAL A 11 38.37 17.69 5.73
CA VAL A 11 37.66 16.42 5.50
C VAL A 11 38.63 15.24 5.51
N HIS A 12 39.74 15.32 4.77
CA HIS A 12 40.73 14.24 4.76
C HIS A 12 41.32 13.94 6.15
N ARG A 13 41.67 14.98 6.93
CA ARG A 13 42.15 14.79 8.31
C ARG A 13 41.09 14.20 9.23
N HIS A 14 39.81 14.48 8.99
CA HIS A 14 38.72 13.86 9.73
C HIS A 14 38.63 12.37 9.40
N ASP A 15 38.62 12.01 8.12
CA ASP A 15 38.54 10.62 7.65
C ASP A 15 39.72 9.77 8.16
N GLU A 16 40.95 10.30 8.13
CA GLU A 16 42.13 9.63 8.68
C GLU A 16 41.99 9.33 10.17
N ARG A 17 41.43 10.26 10.95
CA ARG A 17 41.21 10.08 12.39
C ARG A 17 40.12 9.05 12.67
N VAL A 18 39.03 9.06 11.91
CA VAL A 18 37.97 8.05 12.03
C VAL A 18 38.52 6.66 11.71
N ALA A 19 39.30 6.54 10.63
CA ALA A 19 39.95 5.28 10.24
C ALA A 19 40.94 4.78 11.30
N ALA A 20 41.76 5.65 11.88
CA ALA A 20 42.73 5.28 12.93
C ALA A 20 42.05 4.78 14.22
N LEU A 21 40.82 5.21 14.49
CA LEU A 21 40.02 4.71 15.61
C LEU A 21 39.33 3.37 15.30
N GLY A 22 39.43 2.85 14.07
CA GLY A 22 38.74 1.64 13.63
C GLY A 22 37.22 1.78 13.65
N LEU A 23 36.70 3.02 13.62
CA LEU A 23 35.28 3.30 13.66
C LEU A 23 34.69 3.23 12.26
N SER A 24 33.52 2.62 12.15
CA SER A 24 32.73 2.66 10.93
C SER A 24 31.47 3.51 11.15
N ILE A 25 31.44 4.69 10.54
CA ILE A 25 30.32 5.63 10.63
C ILE A 25 29.27 5.24 9.59
N TRP A 26 28.01 5.17 10.02
CA TRP A 26 26.86 4.99 9.14
C TRP A 26 25.91 6.16 9.34
N VAL A 27 25.56 6.82 8.24
CA VAL A 27 24.73 8.03 8.22
C VAL A 27 23.51 7.74 7.35
N GLY A 28 22.33 8.03 7.86
CA GLY A 28 21.05 7.88 7.18
C GLY A 28 20.02 8.85 7.75
N SER A 29 18.83 8.89 7.15
CA SER A 29 17.68 9.69 7.60
C SER A 29 16.67 8.88 8.41
N GLU A 30 15.57 9.51 8.84
CA GLU A 30 14.44 8.97 9.64
C GLU A 30 14.06 7.51 9.29
N PRO A 31 13.60 6.70 10.26
CA PRO A 31 13.98 5.29 10.41
C PRO A 31 13.93 4.52 9.08
N THR A 32 15.06 4.52 8.38
CA THR A 32 15.20 3.86 7.08
C THR A 32 15.84 2.50 7.30
N PHE A 33 15.22 1.44 6.79
CA PHE A 33 15.90 0.16 6.65
C PHE A 33 16.90 0.28 5.51
N THR A 34 18.20 0.25 5.80
CA THR A 34 19.24 0.26 4.76
C THR A 34 20.02 -1.04 4.75
N ASP A 35 20.47 -1.44 3.57
CA ASP A 35 21.52 -2.44 3.44
C ASP A 35 22.89 -1.77 3.55
N ARG A 36 23.57 -1.97 4.69
CA ARG A 36 24.89 -1.35 4.99
C ARG A 36 25.96 -1.66 3.94
N GLN A 37 25.85 -2.79 3.24
CA GLN A 37 26.86 -3.23 2.26
C GLN A 37 26.49 -2.81 0.84
N ALA A 38 25.25 -2.37 0.60
CA ALA A 38 24.82 -1.97 -0.72
C ALA A 38 25.46 -0.63 -1.13
N GLN A 39 25.92 -0.58 -2.38
CA GLN A 39 26.54 0.59 -3.01
C GLN A 39 25.87 0.94 -4.35
N THR A 40 24.72 0.34 -4.63
CA THR A 40 23.95 0.62 -5.85
C THR A 40 23.17 1.92 -5.70
N PRO A 41 22.86 2.63 -6.80
CA PRO A 41 22.16 3.92 -6.73
C PRO A 41 20.90 3.92 -5.87
N HIS A 42 20.07 2.88 -5.96
CA HIS A 42 18.82 2.79 -5.18
C HIS A 42 19.05 2.65 -3.67
N TRP A 43 20.18 2.10 -3.22
CA TRP A 43 20.53 2.05 -1.79
C TRP A 43 21.35 3.24 -1.30
N LEU A 44 21.73 4.16 -2.19
CA LEU A 44 22.53 5.33 -1.86
C LEU A 44 21.77 6.65 -1.99
N PHE A 45 21.09 6.88 -3.13
CA PHE A 45 20.47 8.19 -3.42
C PHE A 45 19.21 8.12 -4.29
N ALA A 46 18.98 7.05 -5.04
CA ALA A 46 17.78 6.90 -5.86
C ALA A 46 16.65 6.31 -5.02
N ALA A 47 15.48 6.96 -5.04
CA ALA A 47 14.33 6.46 -4.31
C ALA A 47 13.87 5.11 -4.85
N LEU A 48 13.75 4.97 -6.17
CA LEU A 48 13.21 3.78 -6.81
C LEU A 48 14.30 2.91 -7.47
N GLY A 49 13.92 1.66 -7.74
CA GLY A 49 14.71 0.70 -8.51
C GLY A 49 15.38 -0.39 -7.68
N GLY A 50 16.04 -1.29 -8.39
CA GLY A 50 16.70 -2.46 -7.80
C GLY A 50 15.71 -3.40 -7.11
N ASP A 51 16.15 -3.95 -5.98
CA ASP A 51 15.43 -4.96 -5.18
C ASP A 51 14.56 -4.33 -4.07
N LYS A 52 14.36 -3.01 -4.07
CA LYS A 52 13.59 -2.32 -3.01
C LYS A 52 12.16 -2.82 -2.87
N VAL A 53 11.45 -3.01 -3.99
CA VAL A 53 10.08 -3.53 -3.99
C VAL A 53 10.04 -4.93 -3.39
N GLU A 54 10.88 -5.84 -3.90
CA GLU A 54 10.97 -7.23 -3.42
C GLU A 54 11.25 -7.31 -1.92
N ARG A 55 12.16 -6.46 -1.42
CA ARG A 55 12.46 -6.37 0.02
C ARG A 55 11.31 -5.78 0.82
N ALA A 56 10.61 -4.79 0.31
CA ALA A 56 9.43 -4.23 0.95
C ALA A 56 8.27 -5.23 1.03
N GLN A 57 8.05 -6.02 -0.03
CA GLN A 57 7.10 -7.13 -0.02
C GLN A 57 7.50 -8.21 1.01
N ALA A 58 8.80 -8.53 1.12
CA ALA A 58 9.30 -9.46 2.15
C ALA A 58 9.13 -8.93 3.58
N LEU A 59 9.36 -7.63 3.79
CA LEU A 59 9.11 -6.96 5.07
C LEU A 59 7.62 -6.98 5.40
N MET A 60 6.75 -6.67 4.44
CA MET A 60 5.30 -6.71 4.63
C MET A 60 4.78 -8.10 4.99
N ARG A 61 5.29 -9.15 4.32
CA ARG A 61 5.01 -10.56 4.69
C ARG A 61 5.40 -10.85 6.14
N SER A 62 6.60 -10.43 6.55
CA SER A 62 7.09 -10.66 7.91
C SER A 62 6.28 -9.91 8.96
N LEU A 63 5.95 -8.64 8.70
CA LEU A 63 5.13 -7.81 9.59
C LEU A 63 3.73 -8.40 9.72
N SER A 64 3.07 -8.73 8.62
CA SER A 64 1.71 -9.29 8.61
C SER A 64 1.64 -10.64 9.33
N ALA A 65 2.66 -11.50 9.20
CA ALA A 65 2.73 -12.75 9.95
C ALA A 65 2.84 -12.53 11.48
N SER A 66 3.53 -11.47 11.91
CA SER A 66 3.64 -11.10 13.33
C SER A 66 2.44 -10.34 13.88
N MET A 67 1.58 -9.82 13.01
CA MET A 67 0.44 -8.95 13.32
C MET A 67 -0.81 -9.42 12.57
N PRO A 68 -1.38 -10.60 12.91
CA PRO A 68 -2.49 -11.18 12.19
C PRO A 68 -3.76 -10.30 12.26
N GLY A 69 -4.57 -10.37 11.20
CA GLY A 69 -5.84 -9.64 11.10
C GLY A 69 -5.72 -8.18 10.67
N GLY A 70 -4.55 -7.74 10.21
CA GLY A 70 -4.38 -6.47 9.51
C GLY A 70 -4.82 -6.55 8.04
N LEU A 71 -5.18 -5.39 7.48
CA LEU A 71 -5.48 -5.21 6.06
C LEU A 71 -4.26 -4.63 5.35
N VAL A 72 -3.86 -5.23 4.25
CA VAL A 72 -2.82 -4.68 3.37
C VAL A 72 -3.47 -3.77 2.33
N LEU A 73 -2.92 -2.57 2.17
CA LEU A 73 -3.30 -1.59 1.17
C LEU A 73 -2.08 -1.24 0.31
N ARG A 74 -2.24 -1.20 -1.00
CA ARG A 74 -1.22 -0.71 -1.94
C ARG A 74 -1.63 0.66 -2.44
N SER A 75 -0.78 1.65 -2.30
CA SER A 75 -1.14 3.02 -2.72
C SER A 75 0.04 3.72 -3.35
N VAL A 76 -0.26 4.93 -3.83
CA VAL A 76 0.71 5.83 -4.40
C VAL A 76 1.32 6.65 -3.26
N GLY A 77 2.65 6.58 -3.16
CA GLY A 77 3.44 7.38 -2.23
C GLY A 77 3.65 8.80 -2.74
N ARG A 78 4.63 9.48 -2.14
CA ARG A 78 4.95 10.87 -2.48
C ARG A 78 5.54 10.98 -3.88
N LEU A 79 5.28 12.12 -4.52
CA LEU A 79 5.96 12.59 -5.72
C LEU A 79 6.74 13.85 -5.37
N TYR A 80 8.07 13.77 -5.36
CA TYR A 80 8.92 14.92 -5.07
C TYR A 80 9.24 15.73 -6.34
N PRO A 81 9.55 17.03 -6.23
CA PRO A 81 9.97 17.84 -7.37
C PRO A 81 11.14 17.19 -8.13
N GLY A 82 10.97 16.98 -9.44
CA GLY A 82 11.96 16.37 -10.33
C GLY A 82 11.79 14.86 -10.55
N GLU A 83 10.91 14.18 -9.82
CA GLU A 83 10.57 12.79 -10.08
C GLU A 83 9.54 12.68 -11.22
N LYS A 84 9.66 11.62 -12.05
CA LYS A 84 8.76 11.39 -13.20
C LYS A 84 7.47 10.67 -12.82
N THR A 85 7.57 9.78 -11.83
CA THR A 85 6.49 8.91 -11.36
C THR A 85 6.47 8.97 -9.84
N PRO A 86 5.29 8.87 -9.22
CA PRO A 86 5.22 8.81 -7.78
C PRO A 86 5.87 7.53 -7.25
N ARG A 87 6.32 7.57 -5.99
CA ARG A 87 6.84 6.38 -5.31
C ARG A 87 5.70 5.40 -4.99
N TRP A 88 6.02 4.13 -4.77
CA TRP A 88 5.03 3.15 -4.26
C TRP A 88 4.90 3.23 -2.74
N LEU A 89 3.76 2.77 -2.21
CA LEU A 89 3.50 2.65 -0.78
C LEU A 89 2.82 1.31 -0.50
N PHE A 90 3.36 0.54 0.44
CA PHE A 90 2.66 -0.59 1.05
C PHE A 90 2.22 -0.24 2.46
N GLY A 91 0.94 -0.41 2.74
CA GLY A 91 0.32 -0.07 4.01
C GLY A 91 -0.19 -1.30 4.73
N LEU A 92 -0.02 -1.35 6.05
CA LEU A 92 -0.66 -2.31 6.94
C LEU A 92 -1.57 -1.54 7.90
N LEU A 93 -2.88 -1.66 7.69
CA LEU A 93 -3.91 -1.09 8.55
C LEU A 93 -4.34 -2.12 9.59
N ARG A 94 -4.38 -1.74 10.86
CA ARG A 94 -4.80 -2.63 11.94
C ARG A 94 -5.54 -1.89 13.05
N ASN A 95 -6.26 -2.66 13.87
CA ASN A 95 -6.68 -2.17 15.17
C ASN A 95 -5.44 -1.98 16.05
N ARG A 96 -5.40 -0.90 16.84
CA ARG A 96 -4.42 -0.72 17.93
C ARG A 96 -4.62 -1.72 19.07
N ARG A 97 -5.82 -2.31 19.13
CA ARG A 97 -6.22 -3.38 20.05
C ARG A 97 -6.06 -4.75 19.37
N PRO A 98 -5.93 -5.85 20.13
CA PRO A 98 -5.56 -7.16 19.56
C PRO A 98 -6.66 -7.85 18.72
N GLN A 99 -7.79 -7.21 18.47
CA GLN A 99 -8.83 -7.77 17.61
C GLN A 99 -8.44 -7.64 16.13
N ALA A 100 -8.74 -8.66 15.33
CA ALA A 100 -8.61 -8.59 13.88
C ALA A 100 -9.45 -7.43 13.32
N LEU A 101 -8.85 -6.65 12.43
CA LEU A 101 -9.56 -5.63 11.65
C LEU A 101 -10.20 -6.24 10.41
N TRP A 102 -9.49 -7.18 9.77
CA TRP A 102 -9.86 -7.78 8.51
C TRP A 102 -9.84 -9.30 8.61
N MET A 103 -10.95 -9.93 8.24
CA MET A 103 -11.12 -11.38 8.21
C MET A 103 -11.58 -11.88 6.82
N GLY A 104 -11.42 -11.05 5.78
CA GLY A 104 -11.68 -11.41 4.40
C GLY A 104 -10.46 -12.03 3.70
N PRO A 105 -10.50 -12.17 2.37
CA PRO A 105 -9.38 -12.69 1.58
C PRO A 105 -8.12 -11.84 1.78
N VAL A 106 -6.95 -12.48 1.80
CA VAL A 106 -5.67 -11.79 1.99
C VAL A 106 -5.18 -11.17 0.69
N ASP A 107 -4.29 -10.18 0.80
CA ASP A 107 -3.53 -9.70 -0.36
C ASP A 107 -2.62 -10.85 -0.87
N PRO A 108 -2.61 -11.16 -2.18
CA PRO A 108 -1.79 -12.21 -2.79
C PRO A 108 -0.28 -12.05 -2.54
N MET A 109 0.21 -10.83 -2.27
CA MET A 109 1.59 -10.58 -1.85
C MET A 109 1.95 -11.30 -0.55
N LEU A 110 0.97 -11.58 0.31
CA LEU A 110 1.18 -12.26 1.58
C LEU A 110 1.33 -13.78 1.44
N ASP A 111 0.74 -14.37 0.40
CA ASP A 111 0.78 -15.80 0.15
C ASP A 111 1.07 -16.11 -1.33
N PRO A 112 2.34 -16.37 -1.69
CA PRO A 112 2.73 -16.75 -3.06
C PRO A 112 2.12 -18.06 -3.57
N ALA A 113 1.52 -18.89 -2.69
CA ALA A 113 0.83 -20.10 -3.10
C ALA A 113 -0.57 -19.81 -3.67
N LEU A 114 -1.13 -18.62 -3.42
CA LEU A 114 -2.37 -18.19 -4.03
C LEU A 114 -2.25 -18.19 -5.55
N ARG A 115 -3.33 -18.57 -6.20
CA ARG A 115 -3.44 -18.58 -7.65
C ARG A 115 -4.50 -17.55 -8.04
N PRO A 116 -4.27 -16.74 -9.08
CA PRO A 116 -5.31 -15.88 -9.61
C PRO A 116 -6.49 -16.75 -10.04
N GLY A 117 -7.60 -16.61 -9.32
CA GLY A 117 -8.88 -17.18 -9.74
C GLY A 117 -9.50 -16.27 -10.80
N SER A 118 -10.21 -16.87 -11.77
CA SER A 118 -11.12 -16.09 -12.60
C SER A 118 -12.35 -15.73 -11.76
N ILE A 119 -12.67 -14.44 -11.68
CA ILE A 119 -13.86 -13.96 -10.99
C ILE A 119 -14.86 -13.38 -11.98
N ASN A 120 -16.16 -13.55 -11.70
CA ASN A 120 -17.19 -12.80 -12.40
C ASN A 120 -17.31 -11.42 -11.75
N LEU A 121 -16.66 -10.42 -12.37
CA LEU A 121 -16.58 -9.06 -11.86
C LEU A 121 -17.96 -8.44 -11.61
N ALA A 122 -18.91 -8.61 -12.54
CA ALA A 122 -20.26 -8.08 -12.40
C ALA A 122 -21.02 -8.71 -11.22
N SER A 123 -20.86 -10.03 -11.03
CA SER A 123 -21.47 -10.75 -9.90
C SER A 123 -20.90 -10.29 -8.55
N TRP A 124 -19.58 -10.12 -8.47
CA TRP A 124 -18.93 -9.60 -7.26
C TRP A 124 -19.37 -8.16 -6.98
N ALA A 125 -19.38 -7.30 -8.00
CA ALA A 125 -19.82 -5.93 -7.88
C ALA A 125 -21.29 -5.82 -7.43
N GLN A 126 -22.17 -6.67 -7.95
CA GLN A 126 -23.57 -6.73 -7.49
C GLN A 126 -23.65 -7.12 -6.01
N THR A 127 -22.89 -8.14 -5.60
CA THR A 127 -22.86 -8.58 -4.18
C THR A 127 -22.37 -7.47 -3.25
N LEU A 128 -21.39 -6.67 -3.70
CA LEU A 128 -20.90 -5.51 -2.95
C LEU A 128 -21.92 -4.37 -2.91
N ALA A 129 -22.59 -4.10 -4.03
CA ALA A 129 -23.69 -3.13 -4.09
C ALA A 129 -24.81 -3.50 -3.11
N ASP A 130 -25.26 -4.76 -3.10
CA ASP A 130 -26.28 -5.26 -2.18
C ASP A 130 -25.85 -5.10 -0.70
N ALA A 131 -24.58 -5.35 -0.39
CA ALA A 131 -24.03 -5.15 0.95
C ALA A 131 -24.07 -3.67 1.37
N PHE A 132 -23.74 -2.75 0.46
CA PHE A 132 -23.84 -1.32 0.71
C PHE A 132 -25.30 -0.84 0.82
N GLU A 133 -26.21 -1.31 -0.04
CA GLU A 133 -27.65 -1.01 0.05
C GLU A 133 -28.24 -1.45 1.40
N SER A 134 -27.75 -2.56 1.97
CA SER A 134 -28.18 -3.04 3.29
C SER A 134 -27.87 -2.07 4.44
N GLN A 135 -26.93 -1.14 4.24
CA GLN A 135 -26.63 -0.06 5.19
C GLN A 135 -27.58 1.15 5.05
N GLY A 136 -28.52 1.09 4.08
CA GLY A 136 -29.42 2.18 3.76
C GLY A 136 -28.81 3.24 2.84
N TRP A 137 -27.69 2.94 2.18
CA TRP A 137 -27.03 3.85 1.24
C TRP A 137 -27.62 3.71 -0.16
N HIS A 138 -27.59 4.80 -0.93
CA HIS A 138 -28.01 4.79 -2.33
C HIS A 138 -26.85 4.33 -3.21
N ILE A 139 -27.10 3.35 -4.07
CA ILE A 139 -26.07 2.72 -4.89
C ILE A 139 -26.39 2.86 -6.38
N LYS A 140 -25.36 3.16 -7.17
CA LYS A 140 -25.40 3.06 -8.62
C LYS A 140 -24.20 2.24 -9.09
N SER A 141 -24.49 1.09 -9.70
CA SER A 141 -23.51 0.11 -10.15
C SER A 141 -23.52 0.02 -11.67
N SER A 142 -22.36 0.17 -12.31
CA SER A 142 -22.24 0.14 -13.77
C SER A 142 -20.83 -0.25 -14.22
N ALA A 143 -20.68 -0.63 -15.50
CA ALA A 143 -19.37 -0.70 -16.12
C ALA A 143 -18.66 0.66 -16.05
N GLY A 144 -17.36 0.64 -15.71
CA GLY A 144 -16.54 1.84 -15.66
C GLY A 144 -16.19 2.39 -17.05
N SER A 145 -15.65 3.61 -17.09
CA SER A 145 -15.13 4.20 -18.34
C SER A 145 -13.83 3.55 -18.80
N GLU A 146 -13.06 2.99 -17.86
CA GLU A 146 -11.82 2.26 -18.11
C GLU A 146 -12.12 0.80 -18.54
N PRO A 147 -11.42 0.26 -19.55
CA PRO A 147 -11.60 -1.13 -19.96
C PRO A 147 -11.35 -2.12 -18.80
N GLY A 148 -12.29 -3.03 -18.55
CA GLY A 148 -12.16 -4.04 -17.49
C GLY A 148 -12.47 -3.53 -16.07
N CYS A 149 -12.86 -2.26 -15.93
CA CYS A 149 -13.28 -1.65 -14.69
C CYS A 149 -14.78 -1.80 -14.47
N TRP A 150 -15.19 -2.09 -13.23
CA TRP A 150 -16.55 -1.92 -12.76
C TRP A 150 -16.61 -0.84 -11.69
N GLN A 151 -17.61 0.02 -11.72
CA GLN A 151 -17.74 1.15 -10.81
C GLN A 151 -18.99 1.01 -9.93
N ILE A 152 -18.85 1.33 -8.64
CA ILE A 152 -19.96 1.45 -7.69
C ILE A 152 -19.90 2.84 -7.07
N GLU A 153 -20.88 3.68 -7.41
CA GLU A 153 -21.13 4.97 -6.78
C GLU A 153 -22.01 4.73 -5.54
N VAL A 154 -21.59 5.25 -4.38
CA VAL A 154 -22.24 5.07 -3.08
C VAL A 154 -22.49 6.42 -2.44
N SER A 155 -23.75 6.72 -2.17
CA SER A 155 -24.17 7.93 -1.46
C SER A 155 -24.71 7.57 -0.08
N ALA A 156 -23.90 7.83 0.96
CA ALA A 156 -24.25 7.48 2.35
C ALA A 156 -25.11 8.53 3.07
N SER A 157 -25.01 9.79 2.64
CA SER A 157 -25.76 10.96 3.10
C SER A 157 -25.49 12.13 2.14
N ASP A 158 -26.07 13.30 2.37
CA ASP A 158 -25.87 14.49 1.53
C ASP A 158 -24.70 15.36 2.07
N PRO A 159 -23.51 15.39 1.43
CA PRO A 159 -22.92 14.40 0.53
C PRO A 159 -21.85 13.54 1.27
N PRO A 160 -21.72 12.24 0.96
CA PRO A 160 -20.54 11.86 0.17
C PRO A 160 -20.87 10.86 -0.94
N ASP A 161 -20.33 11.11 -2.14
CA ASP A 161 -20.36 10.18 -3.28
C ASP A 161 -19.02 9.45 -3.39
N TRP A 162 -18.93 8.32 -2.69
CA TRP A 162 -17.78 7.44 -2.81
C TRP A 162 -17.87 6.66 -4.10
N ILE A 163 -16.75 6.59 -4.84
CA ILE A 163 -16.64 5.81 -6.06
C ILE A 163 -15.66 4.69 -5.81
N PHE A 164 -16.16 3.46 -5.73
CA PHE A 164 -15.35 2.26 -5.68
C PHE A 164 -15.13 1.73 -7.09
N LYS A 165 -13.90 1.34 -7.40
CA LYS A 165 -13.59 0.68 -8.68
C LYS A 165 -13.12 -0.75 -8.43
N LEU A 166 -13.62 -1.67 -9.23
CA LEU A 166 -13.34 -3.09 -9.13
C LEU A 166 -12.72 -3.58 -10.43
N TYR A 167 -11.74 -4.47 -10.31
CA TYR A 167 -11.05 -5.09 -11.44
C TYR A 167 -10.89 -6.60 -11.20
N ALA A 168 -11.00 -7.41 -12.25
CA ALA A 168 -10.94 -8.87 -12.13
C ALA A 168 -9.52 -9.41 -11.88
N SER A 169 -8.54 -8.87 -12.60
CA SER A 169 -7.11 -9.15 -12.47
C SER A 169 -6.36 -8.17 -13.36
N GLU A 170 -5.68 -7.19 -12.79
CA GLU A 170 -4.83 -6.30 -13.58
C GLU A 170 -3.38 -6.74 -13.52
N THR A 171 -2.92 -7.44 -14.55
CA THR A 171 -1.49 -7.48 -14.86
C THR A 171 -1.12 -6.14 -15.49
N SER A 172 -0.63 -5.20 -14.70
CA SER A 172 0.11 -4.07 -15.24
C SER A 172 1.60 -4.39 -15.17
N GLU A 173 2.23 -4.55 -16.33
CA GLU A 173 3.70 -4.70 -16.44
C GLU A 173 4.43 -3.43 -15.99
N ASP A 174 3.74 -2.29 -15.97
CA ASP A 174 4.24 -0.98 -15.55
C ASP A 174 3.96 -0.66 -14.06
N ALA A 175 3.33 -1.59 -13.32
CA ALA A 175 3.04 -1.40 -11.91
C ALA A 175 4.35 -1.38 -11.10
N ALA A 176 4.71 -0.20 -10.57
CA ALA A 176 5.95 0.03 -9.83
C ALA A 176 6.08 -0.81 -8.53
N ASP A 177 5.03 -1.52 -8.13
CA ASP A 177 4.91 -2.33 -6.92
C ASP A 177 4.94 -3.86 -7.18
N GLY A 178 5.14 -4.28 -8.44
CA GLY A 178 5.06 -5.68 -8.86
C GLY A 178 3.62 -6.10 -9.13
N ALA A 179 3.34 -6.54 -10.36
CA ALA A 179 2.00 -6.80 -10.89
C ALA A 179 1.02 -7.38 -9.85
N SER A 180 -0.12 -6.72 -9.68
CA SER A 180 -1.24 -7.23 -8.88
C SER A 180 -1.79 -8.50 -9.52
N ILE A 181 -1.78 -9.62 -8.78
CA ILE A 181 -2.32 -10.89 -9.28
C ILE A 181 -3.59 -11.19 -8.51
N GLY A 182 -4.73 -10.70 -9.00
CA GLY A 182 -6.05 -11.05 -8.48
C GLY A 182 -7.08 -9.92 -8.52
N PRO A 183 -8.27 -10.17 -7.95
CA PRO A 183 -9.32 -9.16 -7.81
C PRO A 183 -8.80 -7.94 -7.06
N THR A 184 -9.04 -6.76 -7.62
CA THR A 184 -8.62 -5.48 -7.05
C THR A 184 -9.85 -4.64 -6.72
N LEU A 185 -9.83 -4.00 -5.56
CA LEU A 185 -10.79 -2.98 -5.14
C LEU A 185 -10.04 -1.68 -4.84
N GLU A 186 -10.28 -0.65 -5.65
CA GLU A 186 -9.79 0.70 -5.43
C GLU A 186 -10.75 1.44 -4.49
N LEU A 187 -10.23 1.86 -3.34
CA LEU A 187 -10.97 2.60 -2.33
C LEU A 187 -10.94 4.10 -2.61
N PRO A 188 -12.10 4.78 -2.53
CA PRO A 188 -12.15 6.24 -2.54
C PRO A 188 -11.67 6.81 -1.20
N GLN A 189 -11.48 8.13 -1.15
CA GLN A 189 -11.18 8.81 0.09
C GLN A 189 -12.38 8.75 1.05
N ILE A 190 -12.19 8.05 2.17
CA ILE A 190 -13.13 7.99 3.29
C ILE A 190 -12.43 8.60 4.49
N ASN A 191 -13.00 9.65 5.09
CA ASN A 191 -12.32 10.40 6.15
C ASN A 191 -12.75 9.99 7.56
N ASP A 192 -13.92 9.37 7.69
CA ASP A 192 -14.46 8.96 8.97
C ASP A 192 -14.16 7.48 9.25
N VAL A 193 -13.60 7.18 10.43
CA VAL A 193 -13.19 5.83 10.83
C VAL A 193 -14.39 4.91 11.01
N ALA A 194 -15.53 5.41 11.51
CA ALA A 194 -16.71 4.57 11.71
C ALA A 194 -17.32 4.16 10.37
N GLN A 195 -17.47 5.10 9.43
CA GLN A 195 -17.90 4.83 8.06
C GLN A 195 -16.95 3.86 7.35
N PHE A 196 -15.64 4.08 7.48
CA PHE A 196 -14.65 3.19 6.89
C PHE A 196 -14.75 1.75 7.41
N ARG A 197 -14.98 1.56 8.71
CA ARG A 197 -15.23 0.24 9.31
C ARG A 197 -16.49 -0.42 8.77
N THR A 198 -17.57 0.33 8.60
CA THR A 198 -18.81 -0.19 7.98
C THR A 198 -18.55 -0.62 6.54
N VAL A 199 -17.81 0.19 5.77
CA VAL A 199 -17.40 -0.15 4.40
C VAL A 199 -16.56 -1.44 4.38
N LEU A 200 -15.56 -1.56 5.26
CA LEU A 200 -14.77 -2.80 5.36
C LEU A 200 -15.63 -4.03 5.68
N ALA A 201 -16.60 -3.91 6.58
CA ALA A 201 -17.51 -5.00 6.90
C ALA A 201 -18.36 -5.42 5.68
N CYS A 202 -18.85 -4.46 4.89
CA CYS A 202 -19.58 -4.75 3.65
C CYS A 202 -18.69 -5.45 2.62
N ILE A 203 -17.45 -5.00 2.46
CA ILE A 203 -16.48 -5.60 1.55
C ILE A 203 -16.14 -7.02 2.00
N GLU A 204 -15.93 -7.26 3.30
CA GLU A 204 -15.69 -8.59 3.86
C GLU A 204 -16.85 -9.55 3.56
N GLN A 205 -18.09 -9.10 3.79
CA GLN A 205 -19.29 -9.87 3.48
C GLN A 205 -19.38 -10.22 2.00
N ALA A 206 -19.18 -9.23 1.12
CA ALA A 206 -19.28 -9.42 -0.32
C ALA A 206 -18.18 -10.34 -0.87
N ALA A 207 -16.95 -10.18 -0.38
CA ALA A 207 -15.81 -11.01 -0.74
C ALA A 207 -16.01 -12.48 -0.34
N ARG A 208 -16.58 -12.73 0.86
CA ARG A 208 -16.92 -14.08 1.31
C ARG A 208 -18.04 -14.70 0.49
N ALA A 209 -19.12 -13.95 0.25
CA ALA A 209 -20.25 -14.41 -0.57
C ALA A 209 -19.83 -14.73 -2.02
N SER A 210 -18.84 -13.99 -2.54
CA SER A 210 -18.25 -14.21 -3.86
C SER A 210 -17.12 -15.25 -3.87
N ALA A 211 -16.80 -15.85 -2.71
CA ALA A 211 -15.71 -16.82 -2.52
C ALA A 211 -14.36 -16.36 -3.12
N LEU A 212 -14.03 -15.08 -2.96
CA LEU A 212 -12.78 -14.54 -3.50
C LEU A 212 -11.58 -15.23 -2.82
N PRO A 213 -10.61 -15.77 -3.59
CA PRO A 213 -9.44 -16.43 -3.01
C PRO A 213 -8.44 -15.43 -2.41
N SER A 214 -8.43 -14.20 -2.95
CA SER A 214 -7.56 -13.11 -2.56
C SER A 214 -8.23 -11.78 -2.92
N LEU A 215 -7.79 -10.69 -2.31
CA LEU A 215 -8.26 -9.35 -2.63
C LEU A 215 -7.12 -8.35 -2.45
N VAL A 216 -6.88 -7.54 -3.48
CA VAL A 216 -5.94 -6.42 -3.43
C VAL A 216 -6.70 -5.15 -3.19
N PHE A 217 -6.36 -4.44 -2.11
CA PHE A 217 -6.87 -3.11 -1.86
C PHE A 217 -5.91 -2.08 -2.46
N THR A 218 -6.47 -1.14 -3.22
CA THR A 218 -5.74 0.02 -3.76
C THR A 218 -6.47 1.34 -3.44
N GLY A 219 -5.92 2.46 -3.91
CA GLY A 219 -6.60 3.76 -3.87
C GLY A 219 -6.17 4.63 -2.69
N ALA A 220 -7.13 5.37 -2.12
CA ALA A 220 -6.88 6.39 -1.11
C ALA A 220 -6.40 5.80 0.23
N LEU A 221 -5.66 6.61 0.99
CA LEU A 221 -5.19 6.22 2.32
C LEU A 221 -6.36 6.12 3.30
N PRO A 222 -6.36 5.13 4.21
CA PRO A 222 -7.45 4.92 5.14
C PRO A 222 -7.41 5.99 6.24
N PRO A 223 -8.57 6.33 6.84
CA PRO A 223 -8.61 7.19 8.00
C PRO A 223 -8.05 6.44 9.22
N VAL A 224 -7.40 7.17 10.13
CA VAL A 224 -6.86 6.64 11.38
C VAL A 224 -7.24 7.53 12.56
N ASP A 225 -7.35 6.91 13.73
CA ASP A 225 -7.67 7.57 15.01
C ASP A 225 -7.03 6.80 16.18
N ASP A 226 -7.57 6.93 17.39
CA ASP A 226 -7.09 6.20 18.57
C ASP A 226 -7.44 4.69 18.54
N SER A 227 -8.24 4.24 17.58
CA SER A 227 -8.64 2.83 17.40
C SER A 227 -7.88 2.13 16.27
N LEU A 228 -7.51 2.87 15.22
CA LEU A 228 -6.81 2.37 14.04
C LEU A 228 -5.39 2.91 13.95
N GLU A 229 -4.49 2.11 13.41
CA GLU A 229 -3.17 2.56 13.03
C GLU A 229 -2.79 2.03 11.66
N PHE A 230 -2.06 2.86 10.92
CA PHE A 230 -1.62 2.57 9.56
C PHE A 230 -0.11 2.68 9.49
N THR A 231 0.55 1.54 9.30
CA THR A 231 2.01 1.47 9.13
C THR A 231 2.34 1.44 7.65
N THR A 232 3.23 2.32 7.20
CA THR A 232 3.60 2.44 5.79
C THR A 232 5.05 2.00 5.55
N ILE A 233 5.28 1.29 4.46
CA ILE A 233 6.60 1.00 3.90
C ILE A 233 6.71 1.77 2.59
N THR A 234 7.70 2.66 2.50
CA THR A 234 7.97 3.50 1.34
C THR A 234 9.45 3.37 0.93
N PRO A 235 9.80 3.64 -0.34
CA PRO A 235 11.16 3.47 -0.86
C PRO A 235 12.13 4.62 -0.53
N ASP A 236 11.78 5.47 0.44
CA ASP A 236 12.47 6.73 0.75
C ASP A 236 13.90 6.54 1.26
#